data_AF-A0A3B8VQY2-F1
#
_entry.id   AF-A0A3B8VQY2-F1
#
_cell.length_a   1.000
_cell.length_b   1.000
_cell.length_c   1.000
_cell.angle_alpha   90.00
_cell.angle_beta   90.00
_cell.angle_gamma   90.00
#
_symmetry.space_group_name_H-M   'P 1'
#
loop_
_entity.id
_entity.type
_entity.pdbx_description
1 polymer ?
#
loop_
_entity_poly.entity_id
_entity_poly.type
_entity_poly.pdbx_seq_one_letter_code
_entity_poly.pdbx_strand_id
1 'polypeptide(L)' 'MALAEQESRKQGYSDIQLYTHVKMTENIARYLKMGWTETSRRSVDGFDRVHMSKALTPTT' A
#
# COMPACT_ATOMS: atom_id res chain seq x y z
N MET A 1 -5.72 8.63 -2.45
CA MET A 1 -5.73 7.25 -3.02
C MET A 1 -7.14 6.78 -3.38
N ALA A 2 -8.16 7.63 -3.19
CA ALA A 2 -9.54 7.30 -3.48
C ALA A 2 -9.75 6.85 -4.94
N LEU A 3 -9.14 7.52 -5.92
CA LEU A 3 -9.28 7.11 -7.32
C LEU A 3 -8.69 5.72 -7.59
N ALA A 4 -7.48 5.43 -7.10
CA ALA A 4 -6.86 4.12 -7.27
C ALA A 4 -7.68 3.01 -6.58
N GLU A 5 -8.20 3.27 -5.38
CA GLU A 5 -9.11 2.35 -4.68
C GLU A 5 -10.41 2.12 -5.47
N GLN A 6 -11.03 3.20 -5.97
CA GLN A 6 -12.25 3.11 -6.77
C GLN A 6 -12.06 2.33 -8.06
N GLU A 7 -11.02 2.64 -8.84
CA GLU A 7 -10.73 1.93 -10.10
C GLU A 7 -10.34 0.47 -9.85
N SER A 8 -9.65 0.18 -8.76
CA SER A 8 -9.31 -1.20 -8.40
C SER A 8 -10.55 -2.00 -8.01
N ARG A 9 -11.49 -1.39 -7.28
CA ARG A 9 -12.80 -1.98 -6.97
C ARG A 9 -13.61 -2.26 -8.24
N LYS A 10 -13.68 -1.30 -9.17
CA LYS A 10 -14.37 -1.48 -10.45
C LYS A 10 -13.83 -2.64 -11.27
N GLN A 11 -12.53 -2.89 -11.19
CA GLN A 11 -11.86 -4.00 -11.87
C GLN A 11 -11.92 -5.32 -11.09
N GLY A 12 -12.53 -5.35 -9.90
CA GLY A 12 -12.69 -6.56 -9.09
C GLY A 12 -11.44 -6.99 -8.32
N TYR A 13 -10.44 -6.11 -8.16
CA TYR A 13 -9.27 -6.42 -7.33
C TYR A 13 -9.61 -6.43 -5.84
N SER A 14 -8.96 -7.33 -5.09
CA SER A 14 -9.13 -7.53 -3.65
C SER A 14 -8.30 -6.59 -2.78
N ASP A 15 -7.20 -6.06 -3.32
CA ASP A 15 -6.24 -5.25 -2.58
C ASP A 15 -5.45 -4.33 -3.51
N ILE A 16 -4.82 -3.33 -2.91
CA ILE A 16 -3.78 -2.53 -3.55
C ILE A 16 -2.47 -2.75 -2.80
N GLN A 17 -1.39 -2.82 -3.55
CA GLN A 17 -0.04 -2.90 -3.02
C GLN A 17 0.73 -1.63 -3.34
N LEU A 18 1.55 -1.19 -2.39
CA LEU A 18 2.51 -0.11 -2.58
C LEU A 18 3.85 -0.51 -1.99
N TYR A 19 4.89 0.21 -2.38
CA TYR A 19 6.17 0.18 -1.68
C TYR A 19 6.71 1.60 -1.52
N THR A 20 7.46 1.82 -0.45
CA THR A 20 8.16 3.07 -0.20
C THR A 20 9.55 2.78 0.36
N HIS A 21 10.51 3.70 0.18
CA HIS A 21 11.85 3.49 0.74
C HIS A 21 11.76 3.50 2.28
N VAL A 22 12.52 2.62 2.96
CA VAL A 22 12.56 2.55 4.44
C VAL A 22 12.84 3.88 5.15
N LYS A 23 13.53 4.82 4.48
CA LYS A 23 13.86 6.14 5.04
C LYS A 23 12.69 7.13 4.96
N MET A 24 11.64 6.85 4.20
CA MET A 24 10.44 7.70 4.09
C MET A 24 9.48 7.43 5.25
N THR A 25 9.95 7.61 6.48
CA THR A 25 9.23 7.28 7.72
C THR A 25 7.89 8.00 7.85
N GLU A 26 7.80 9.25 7.39
CA GLU A 26 6.53 10.01 7.36
C GLU A 26 5.50 9.41 6.40
N ASN A 27 5.95 8.92 5.24
CA ASN A 27 5.05 8.23 4.29
C ASN A 27 4.56 6.92 4.88
N ILE A 28 5.45 6.12 5.49
CA ILE A 28 5.08 4.87 6.16
C ILE A 28 4.04 5.14 7.23
N ALA A 29 4.29 6.11 8.13
CA ALA A 29 3.34 6.48 9.18
C ALA A 29 2.00 6.98 8.62
N ARG A 30 2.01 7.74 7.52
CA ARG A 30 0.80 8.18 6.83
C ARG A 30 0.00 7.00 6.28
N TYR A 31 0.65 6.03 5.63
CA TYR A 31 -0.04 4.86 5.07
C TYR A 31 -0.61 3.97 6.16
N LEU A 32 0.11 3.74 7.26
CA LEU A 32 -0.43 3.02 8.42
C LEU A 32 -1.71 3.67 8.94
N LYS A 33 -1.73 5.00 9.10
CA LYS A 33 -2.94 5.74 9.51
C LYS A 33 -4.10 5.65 8.49
N MET A 34 -3.79 5.45 7.21
CA MET A 34 -4.79 5.27 6.14
C MET A 34 -5.31 3.83 6.00
N GLY A 35 -4.91 2.92 6.91
CA GLY A 35 -5.35 1.53 6.94
C GLY A 35 -4.51 0.58 6.08
N TRP A 36 -3.32 1.00 5.66
CA TRP A 36 -2.37 0.10 5.01
C TRP A 36 -1.63 -0.73 6.06
N THR A 37 -1.33 -1.98 5.72
CA THR A 37 -0.53 -2.88 6.52
C THR A 37 0.82 -3.10 5.89
N GLU A 38 1.89 -3.05 6.68
CA GLU A 38 3.21 -3.48 6.22
C GLU A 38 3.20 -5.01 6.04
N THR A 39 3.65 -5.49 4.88
CA THR A 39 3.70 -6.92 4.57
C THR A 39 5.12 -7.47 4.57
N SER A 40 6.12 -6.64 4.21
CA SER A 40 7.53 -7.03 4.27
C SER A 40 8.47 -5.82 4.17
N ARG A 41 9.71 -6.01 4.62
CA ARG A 41 10.84 -5.12 4.31
C ARG A 41 11.91 -5.92 3.58
N ARG A 42 12.35 -5.44 2.42
CA ARG A 42 13.38 -6.11 1.63
C ARG A 42 14.11 -5.14 0.72
N SER A 43 15.34 -5.48 0.37
CA SER A 43 16.11 -4.76 -0.64
C SER A 43 15.65 -5.21 -2.04
N VAL A 44 15.29 -4.26 -2.90
CA VAL A 44 14.85 -4.49 -4.28
C VAL A 44 15.60 -3.52 -5.18
N ASP A 45 16.37 -4.06 -6.12
CA ASP A 45 17.22 -3.30 -7.06
C ASP A 45 18.19 -2.34 -6.35
N GLY A 46 18.77 -2.78 -5.22
CA GLY A 46 19.69 -1.98 -4.42
C GLY A 46 19.04 -0.96 -3.48
N PHE A 47 17.71 -0.92 -3.39
CA PHE A 47 16.98 -0.03 -2.47
C PHE A 47 16.25 -0.80 -1.38
N ASP A 48 16.39 -0.36 -0.13
CA ASP A 48 15.62 -0.89 0.98
C ASP A 48 14.19 -0.35 0.96
N ARG A 49 13.22 -1.24 0.76
CA ARG A 49 11.81 -0.89 0.60
C ARG A 49 10.96 -1.53 1.69
N VAL A 50 9.93 -0.81 2.10
CA VAL A 50 8.80 -1.31 2.87
C VAL A 50 7.67 -1.56 1.89
N HIS A 51 7.24 -2.82 1.78
CA HIS A 51 6.05 -3.22 1.03
C HIS A 51 4.83 -3.15 1.94
N MET A 52 3.74 -2.61 1.42
CA MET A 52 2.50 -2.46 2.15
C MET A 52 1.31 -2.86 1.27
N SER A 53 0.24 -3.31 1.90
CA SER A 53 -1.02 -3.65 1.23
C SER A 53 -2.21 -2.99 1.92
N LYS A 54 -3.28 -2.76 1.18
CA LYS A 54 -4.57 -2.38 1.74
C LYS A 54 -5.67 -3.16 1.04
N ALA A 55 -6.44 -3.91 1.83
CA ALA A 55 -7.59 -4.65 1.32
C ALA A 55 -8.69 -3.67 0.85
N LEU A 56 -9.33 -4.02 -0.25
CA LEU A 56 -10.48 -3.32 -0.81
C LEU A 56 -11.74 -4.07 -0.38
N THR A 57 -12.43 -3.57 0.64
CA THR A 57 -13.73 -4.12 1.07
C THR A 57 -14.77 -3.87 -0.01
N PRO A 58 -15.46 -4.86 -0.60
CA PRO A 58 -16.47 -4.57 -1.62
C PRO A 58 -17.42 -3.47 -1.12
N THR A 59 -17.65 -2.44 -1.95
CA THR A 59 -18.63 -1.41 -1.62
C THR A 59 -19.99 -2.09 -1.73
N THR A 60 -20.60 -2.41 -0.59
CA THR A 60 -21.98 -2.93 -0.51
C THR A 60 -22.96 -1.99 -1.19
#